data_AF-W1X1A3-F1
#
_entry.id   AF-W1X1A3-F1
#
_cell.length_a   1.000
_cell.length_b   1.000
_cell.length_c   1.000
_cell.angle_alpha   90.00
_cell.angle_beta   90.00
_cell.angle_gamma   90.00
#
_symmetry.space_group_name_H-M   'P 1'
#
loop_
_entity.id
_entity.type
_entity.pdbx_description
1 polymer ?
#
loop_
_entity_poly.entity_id
_entity_poly.type
_entity_poly.pdbx_seq_one_letter_code
_entity_poly.pdbx_strand_id
1 'polypeptide(L)'
;LKTDCAPLNNMVHAVLDKVGPQVALLRDPTRGGLGTVLKEIADQSQVGIKVDEAAIPVHAEVQSVCDILGYDPLYLANEGKVVLVVDPSVTDEVLSILRGFEEGKEAVLIGKTLDKNIGKVGLQTAIGGVRLIDLLGEDQVPRIC
;
A
#
# COMPACT_ATOMS: atom_id res chain seq x y z
N LEU A 1 -6.64 16.28 -11.40
CA LEU A 1 -6.31 14.83 -11.50
C LEU A 1 -5.45 14.48 -12.73
N LYS A 2 -4.19 14.12 -12.48
CA LYS A 2 -3.27 13.48 -13.42
C LYS A 2 -3.01 12.06 -12.91
N THR A 3 -2.83 11.08 -13.80
CA THR A 3 -2.47 9.71 -13.42
C THR A 3 -1.13 9.68 -12.66
N ASP A 4 -0.98 8.72 -11.74
CA ASP A 4 0.28 8.44 -11.07
C ASP A 4 1.22 7.52 -11.86
N CYS A 5 0.85 7.13 -13.09
CA CYS A 5 1.63 6.22 -13.93
C CYS A 5 3.08 6.67 -14.07
N ALA A 6 3.98 5.84 -13.53
CA ALA A 6 5.42 6.12 -13.50
C ALA A 6 6.23 4.82 -13.36
N PRO A 7 7.39 4.72 -14.03
CA PRO A 7 8.29 3.59 -13.82
C PRO A 7 8.95 3.70 -12.44
N LEU A 8 8.90 2.61 -11.66
CA LEU A 8 9.45 2.58 -10.29
C LEU A 8 10.81 1.90 -10.18
N ASN A 9 11.36 1.42 -11.30
CA ASN A 9 12.54 0.57 -11.31
C ASN A 9 13.75 1.24 -10.64
N ASN A 10 14.01 2.53 -10.90
CA ASN A 10 15.15 3.23 -10.32
C ASN A 10 15.02 3.37 -8.79
N MET A 11 13.82 3.75 -8.31
CA MET A 11 13.53 3.85 -6.88
C MET A 11 13.63 2.49 -6.18
N VAL A 12 13.07 1.44 -6.78
CA VAL A 12 13.14 0.08 -6.23
C VAL A 12 14.58 -0.45 -6.20
N HIS A 13 15.36 -0.24 -7.26
CA HIS A 13 16.77 -0.63 -7.29
C HIS A 13 17.57 0.07 -6.19
N ALA A 14 17.36 1.37 -5.96
CA ALA A 14 18.05 2.09 -4.90
C ALA A 14 17.77 1.51 -3.49
N VAL A 15 16.54 1.04 -3.24
CA VAL A 15 16.20 0.34 -1.99
C VAL A 15 16.90 -1.01 -1.92
N LEU A 16 16.81 -1.83 -2.97
CA LEU A 16 17.38 -3.18 -2.98
C LEU A 16 18.91 -3.19 -2.90
N ASP A 17 19.58 -2.25 -3.56
CA ASP A 17 21.04 -2.11 -3.51
C ASP A 17 21.53 -1.74 -2.10
N LYS A 18 20.71 -1.00 -1.34
CA LYS A 18 21.07 -0.51 -0.02
C LYS A 18 20.71 -1.46 1.11
N VAL A 19 19.50 -2.03 1.08
CA VAL A 19 18.92 -2.84 2.18
C VAL A 19 18.23 -4.12 1.67
N GLY A 20 18.60 -4.61 0.50
CA GLY A 20 17.99 -5.79 -0.12
C GLY A 20 17.80 -7.01 0.79
N PRO A 21 18.79 -7.41 1.63
CA PRO A 21 18.62 -8.52 2.57
C PRO A 21 17.51 -8.32 3.62
N GLN A 22 17.10 -7.07 3.87
CA GLN A 22 16.06 -6.70 4.82
C GLN A 22 14.70 -6.47 4.14
N VAL A 23 14.61 -6.55 2.81
CA VAL A 23 13.34 -6.47 2.08
C VAL A 23 12.75 -7.87 1.97
N ALA A 24 11.64 -8.11 2.66
CA ALA A 24 10.96 -9.40 2.61
C ALA A 24 10.19 -9.60 1.30
N LEU A 25 9.48 -8.55 0.84
CA LEU A 25 8.77 -8.52 -0.44
C LEU A 25 8.45 -7.09 -0.87
N LEU A 26 8.10 -6.96 -2.14
CA LEU A 26 7.50 -5.76 -2.73
C LEU A 26 6.42 -6.14 -3.75
N ARG A 27 5.36 -5.31 -3.85
CA ARG A 27 4.29 -5.44 -4.85
C ARG A 27 3.75 -4.07 -5.26
N ASP A 28 3.37 -3.92 -6.51
CA ASP A 28 2.64 -2.77 -7.03
C ASP A 28 1.11 -2.95 -6.86
N PRO A 29 0.38 -1.97 -6.29
CA PRO A 29 -1.06 -2.06 -6.08
C PRO A 29 -1.85 -1.62 -7.33
N THR A 30 -1.69 -2.38 -8.42
CA THR A 30 -2.43 -2.23 -9.68
C THR A 30 -3.87 -2.75 -9.51
N ARG A 31 -4.28 -3.83 -10.17
CA ARG A 31 -5.67 -4.30 -10.09
C ARG A 31 -6.04 -4.73 -8.67
N GLY A 32 -7.17 -4.22 -8.17
CA GLY A 32 -7.64 -4.45 -6.80
C GLY A 32 -7.01 -3.55 -5.74
N GLY A 33 -6.05 -2.69 -6.13
CA GLY A 33 -5.46 -1.66 -5.28
C GLY A 33 -4.70 -2.18 -4.06
N LEU A 34 -4.45 -1.27 -3.13
CA LEU A 34 -3.73 -1.52 -1.88
C LEU A 34 -4.43 -2.58 -1.02
N GLY A 35 -5.76 -2.54 -0.94
CA GLY A 35 -6.55 -3.46 -0.12
C GLY A 35 -6.36 -4.92 -0.54
N THR A 36 -6.44 -5.19 -1.85
CA THR A 36 -6.21 -6.53 -2.40
C THR A 36 -4.77 -6.97 -2.19
N VAL A 37 -3.78 -6.11 -2.50
CA VAL A 37 -2.36 -6.46 -2.32
C VAL A 37 -2.04 -6.81 -0.87
N LEU A 38 -2.52 -6.04 0.10
CA LEU A 38 -2.31 -6.34 1.52
C LEU A 38 -2.96 -7.66 1.93
N LYS A 39 -4.18 -7.92 1.43
CA LYS A 39 -4.89 -9.17 1.72
C LYS A 39 -4.16 -10.39 1.14
N GLU A 40 -3.69 -10.29 -0.09
CA GLU A 40 -2.87 -11.33 -0.72
C GLU A 40 -1.55 -11.57 0.02
N ILE A 41 -0.87 -10.51 0.46
CA ILE A 41 0.34 -10.63 1.29
C ILE A 41 0.02 -11.36 2.59
N ALA A 42 -1.04 -10.96 3.30
CA ALA A 42 -1.44 -11.60 4.55
C ALA A 42 -1.70 -13.11 4.37
N ASP A 43 -2.41 -13.49 3.30
CA ASP A 43 -2.72 -14.88 2.99
C ASP A 43 -1.49 -15.67 2.54
N GLN A 44 -0.69 -15.14 1.61
CA GLN A 44 0.44 -15.87 1.03
C GLN A 44 1.61 -16.00 2.00
N SER A 45 1.86 -14.97 2.80
CA SER A 45 2.92 -14.96 3.80
C SER A 45 2.49 -15.56 5.14
N GLN A 46 1.21 -15.94 5.31
CA GLN A 46 0.66 -16.49 6.55
C GLN A 46 0.94 -15.57 7.76
N VAL A 47 0.58 -14.29 7.62
CA VAL A 47 0.70 -13.27 8.67
C VAL A 47 -0.62 -12.51 8.85
N GLY A 48 -0.80 -11.89 10.01
CA GLY A 48 -1.78 -10.80 10.13
C GLY A 48 -1.15 -9.48 9.70
N ILE A 49 -1.95 -8.51 9.26
CA ILE A 49 -1.49 -7.16 8.97
C ILE A 49 -2.36 -6.16 9.71
N LYS A 50 -1.73 -5.21 10.40
CA LYS A 50 -2.40 -4.03 10.96
C LYS A 50 -1.96 -2.79 10.21
N VAL A 51 -2.93 -2.03 9.73
CA VAL A 51 -2.73 -0.77 8.99
C VAL A 51 -3.38 0.36 9.78
N ASP A 52 -2.72 1.52 9.82
CA ASP A 52 -3.30 2.78 10.29
C ASP A 52 -3.92 3.51 9.10
N GLU A 53 -5.24 3.68 9.11
CA GLU A 53 -5.97 4.36 8.04
C GLU A 53 -5.52 5.81 7.87
N ALA A 54 -5.27 6.51 8.99
CA ALA A 54 -4.89 7.91 8.97
C ALA A 54 -3.47 8.13 8.39
N ALA A 55 -2.67 7.08 8.31
CA ALA A 55 -1.33 7.14 7.71
C ALA A 55 -1.36 6.99 6.18
N ILE A 56 -2.45 6.51 5.57
CA ILE A 56 -2.51 6.28 4.13
C ILE A 56 -2.74 7.61 3.41
N PRO A 57 -1.81 8.05 2.52
CA PRO A 57 -1.96 9.31 1.81
C PRO A 57 -3.00 9.15 0.71
N VAL A 58 -4.13 9.84 0.84
CA VAL A 58 -5.16 9.97 -0.19
C VAL A 58 -5.33 11.45 -0.51
N HIS A 59 -5.10 11.83 -1.76
CA HIS A 59 -5.27 13.24 -2.17
C HIS A 59 -6.74 13.64 -2.12
N ALA A 60 -7.03 14.87 -1.67
CA ALA A 60 -8.40 15.34 -1.48
C ALA A 60 -9.26 15.26 -2.75
N GLU A 61 -8.66 15.49 -3.93
CA GLU A 61 -9.34 15.34 -5.22
C GLU A 61 -9.76 13.88 -5.47
N VAL A 62 -8.90 12.90 -5.12
CA VAL A 62 -9.19 11.46 -5.25
C VAL A 62 -10.30 11.06 -4.28
N GLN A 63 -10.18 11.49 -3.02
CA GLN A 63 -11.21 11.22 -2.00
C GLN A 63 -12.57 11.78 -2.43
N SER A 64 -12.61 13.01 -2.96
CA SER A 64 -13.85 13.63 -3.42
C SER A 64 -14.52 12.82 -4.54
N VAL A 65 -13.74 12.27 -5.48
CA VAL A 65 -14.25 11.42 -6.55
C VAL A 65 -14.76 10.08 -5.99
N CYS A 66 -14.00 9.47 -5.08
CA CYS A 66 -14.40 8.25 -4.39
C CYS A 66 -15.74 8.43 -3.66
N ASP A 67 -15.92 9.54 -2.93
CA ASP A 67 -17.14 9.83 -2.18
C ASP A 67 -18.36 9.99 -3.11
N ILE A 68 -18.19 10.65 -4.26
CA ILE A 68 -19.26 10.84 -5.26
C ILE A 68 -19.66 9.51 -5.90
N LEU A 69 -18.67 8.67 -6.22
CA LEU A 69 -18.89 7.40 -6.94
C LEU A 69 -19.19 6.21 -6.01
N GLY A 70 -19.03 6.39 -4.69
CA GLY A 70 -19.16 5.32 -3.71
C GLY A 70 -18.01 4.30 -3.77
N TYR A 71 -16.83 4.73 -4.23
CA TYR A 71 -15.64 3.88 -4.30
C TYR A 71 -14.82 4.00 -3.02
N ASP A 72 -14.16 2.91 -2.65
CA ASP A 72 -13.15 2.92 -1.59
C ASP A 72 -11.77 3.08 -2.25
N PRO A 73 -11.00 4.15 -1.91
CA PRO A 73 -9.72 4.45 -2.54
C PRO A 73 -8.69 3.33 -2.37
N LEU A 74 -8.83 2.46 -1.35
CA LEU A 74 -7.93 1.33 -1.15
C LEU A 74 -8.01 0.28 -2.26
N TYR A 75 -9.09 0.27 -3.04
CA TYR A 75 -9.29 -0.70 -4.11
C TYR A 75 -9.12 -0.12 -5.52
N LEU A 76 -8.81 1.18 -5.62
CA LEU A 76 -8.45 1.79 -6.90
C LEU A 76 -7.05 1.35 -7.33
N ALA A 77 -6.90 1.12 -8.63
CA ALA A 77 -5.63 0.75 -9.21
C ALA A 77 -4.64 1.92 -9.21
N ASN A 78 -3.38 1.62 -8.94
CA ASN A 78 -2.26 2.56 -8.98
C ASN A 78 -1.23 2.07 -10.01
N GLU A 79 -0.71 2.95 -10.84
CA GLU A 79 0.23 2.61 -11.93
C GLU A 79 1.64 3.21 -11.69
N GLY A 80 1.90 3.67 -10.48
CA GLY A 80 3.18 4.26 -10.06
C GLY A 80 3.38 4.21 -8.56
N LYS A 81 2.93 3.13 -7.90
CA LYS A 81 3.12 2.92 -6.46
C LYS A 81 3.70 1.54 -6.17
N VAL A 82 4.36 1.42 -5.02
CA VAL A 82 4.90 0.15 -4.51
C VAL A 82 4.59 0.01 -3.02
N VAL A 83 4.20 -1.20 -2.64
CA VAL A 83 4.09 -1.67 -1.25
C VAL A 83 5.35 -2.45 -0.95
N LEU A 84 6.06 -2.06 0.11
CA LEU A 84 7.28 -2.72 0.59
C LEU A 84 7.04 -3.28 1.99
N VAL A 85 7.46 -4.52 2.21
CA VAL A 85 7.54 -5.11 3.56
C VAL A 85 9.01 -5.34 3.87
N VAL A 86 9.47 -4.68 4.93
CA VAL A 86 10.88 -4.64 5.31
C VAL A 86 11.07 -4.96 6.78
N ASP A 87 12.29 -5.35 7.15
CA ASP A 87 12.67 -5.45 8.56
C ASP A 87 12.48 -4.09 9.25
N PRO A 88 11.87 -4.04 10.46
CA PRO A 88 11.64 -2.79 11.16
C PRO A 88 12.90 -1.93 11.35
N SER A 89 14.08 -2.54 11.45
CA SER A 89 15.36 -1.84 11.65
C SER A 89 15.78 -0.95 10.48
N VAL A 90 15.26 -1.19 9.27
CA VAL A 90 15.59 -0.38 8.07
C VAL A 90 14.46 0.55 7.63
N THR A 91 13.39 0.68 8.41
CA THR A 91 12.20 1.48 8.04
C THR A 91 12.55 2.93 7.66
N ASP A 92 13.31 3.62 8.52
CA ASP A 92 13.66 5.04 8.28
C ASP A 92 14.61 5.20 7.09
N GLU A 93 15.53 4.25 6.89
CA GLU A 93 16.45 4.25 5.75
C GLU A 93 15.70 4.05 4.44
N VAL A 94 14.77 3.08 4.39
CA VAL A 94 13.90 2.85 3.23
C VAL A 94 13.08 4.11 2.92
N LEU A 95 12.41 4.70 3.93
CA LEU A 95 11.63 5.92 3.74
C LEU A 95 12.50 7.09 3.25
N SER A 96 13.72 7.22 3.76
CA SER A 96 14.67 8.23 3.30
C SER A 96 15.06 8.04 1.83
N ILE A 97 15.27 6.80 1.39
CA ILE A 97 15.59 6.49 -0.01
C ILE A 97 14.40 6.83 -0.90
N LEU A 98 13.20 6.29 -0.57
CA LEU A 98 11.99 6.49 -1.37
C LEU A 98 11.67 7.98 -1.55
N ARG A 99 11.76 8.77 -0.47
CA ARG A 99 11.48 10.21 -0.51
C ARG A 99 12.51 11.03 -1.29
N GLY A 100 13.63 10.43 -1.67
CA GLY A 100 14.61 11.01 -2.60
C GLY A 100 14.18 10.96 -4.07
N PHE A 101 13.13 10.20 -4.40
CA PHE A 101 12.57 10.07 -5.75
C PHE A 101 11.23 10.82 -5.85
N GLU A 102 10.90 11.34 -7.04
CA GLU A 102 9.67 12.11 -7.26
C GLU A 102 8.42 11.26 -7.03
N GLU A 103 8.44 10.02 -7.52
CA GLU A 103 7.39 9.01 -7.34
C GLU A 103 7.24 8.52 -5.89
N GLY A 104 8.27 8.69 -5.06
CA GLY A 104 8.33 8.22 -3.67
C GLY A 104 8.26 9.31 -2.61
N LYS A 105 8.11 10.58 -3.00
CA LYS A 105 8.13 11.75 -2.08
C LYS A 105 7.08 11.69 -0.95
N GLU A 106 5.98 10.99 -1.18
CA GLU A 106 4.88 10.79 -0.21
C GLU A 106 4.94 9.41 0.47
N ALA A 107 6.05 8.67 0.34
CA ALA A 107 6.20 7.37 0.97
C ALA A 107 6.08 7.48 2.50
N VAL A 108 5.31 6.57 3.10
CA VAL A 108 5.01 6.55 4.53
C VAL A 108 4.90 5.11 5.01
N LEU A 109 5.19 4.90 6.30
CA LEU A 109 4.88 3.66 6.98
C LEU A 109 3.38 3.64 7.29
N ILE A 110 2.64 2.70 6.71
CA ILE A 110 1.20 2.57 6.93
C ILE A 110 0.82 1.51 7.96
N GLY A 111 1.74 0.63 8.37
CA GLY A 111 1.35 -0.53 9.18
C GLY A 111 2.48 -1.48 9.50
N LYS A 112 2.12 -2.66 10.00
CA LYS A 112 3.04 -3.74 10.34
C LYS A 112 2.39 -5.11 10.27
N THR A 113 3.21 -6.14 10.05
CA THR A 113 2.79 -7.54 10.16
C THR A 113 2.63 -7.95 11.63
N LEU A 114 1.84 -9.00 11.86
CA LEU A 114 1.52 -9.57 13.16
C LEU A 114 1.63 -11.09 13.09
N ASP A 115 1.99 -11.70 14.21
CA ASP A 115 2.02 -13.14 14.46
C ASP A 115 0.65 -13.76 14.77
N LYS A 116 -0.40 -12.93 14.80
CA LYS A 116 -1.80 -13.30 15.09
C LYS A 116 -2.73 -12.79 13.99
N ASN A 117 -3.96 -13.30 13.98
CA ASN A 117 -4.97 -12.98 12.96
C ASN A 117 -4.45 -13.28 11.54
N ILE A 118 -3.89 -14.47 11.37
CA ILE A 118 -3.29 -14.93 10.10
C ILE A 118 -4.28 -14.80 8.94
N GLY A 119 -3.82 -14.23 7.82
CA GLY A 119 -4.65 -13.98 6.64
C GLY A 119 -5.65 -12.84 6.81
N LYS A 120 -5.59 -12.06 7.90
CA LYS A 120 -6.47 -10.91 8.13
C LYS A 120 -5.69 -9.61 8.02
N VAL A 121 -6.32 -8.62 7.38
CA VAL A 121 -5.85 -7.24 7.32
C VAL A 121 -6.82 -6.38 8.11
N GLY A 122 -6.36 -5.81 9.23
CA GLY A 122 -7.13 -4.90 10.06
C GLY A 122 -6.71 -3.46 9.82
N LEU A 123 -7.64 -2.65 9.33
CA LEU A 123 -7.49 -1.22 9.17
C LEU A 123 -8.00 -0.52 10.45
N GLN A 124 -7.08 0.08 11.20
CA GLN A 124 -7.41 0.89 12.37
C GLN A 124 -7.89 2.26 11.90
N THR A 125 -9.14 2.60 12.22
CA THR A 125 -9.74 3.87 11.83
C THR A 125 -9.29 5.01 12.75
N ALA A 126 -9.47 6.26 12.30
CA ALA A 126 -9.10 7.45 13.08
C ALA A 126 -9.78 7.53 14.47
N ILE A 127 -10.94 6.89 14.64
CA ILE A 127 -11.68 6.84 15.91
C ILE A 127 -11.33 5.60 16.77
N GLY A 128 -10.33 4.82 16.35
CA GLY A 128 -9.80 3.66 17.09
C GLY A 128 -10.49 2.32 16.83
N GLY A 129 -11.53 2.30 15.97
CA GLY A 129 -12.18 1.07 15.53
C GLY A 129 -11.27 0.27 14.58
N VAL A 130 -11.62 -1.00 14.34
CA VAL A 130 -10.93 -1.84 13.35
C VAL A 130 -11.92 -2.31 12.30
N ARG A 131 -11.65 -1.99 11.04
CA ARG A 131 -12.35 -2.51 9.86
C ARG A 131 -11.50 -3.63 9.25
N LEU A 132 -12.11 -4.76 8.91
CA LEU A 132 -11.41 -5.80 8.15
C LEU A 132 -11.40 -5.43 6.67
N ILE A 133 -10.23 -5.55 6.05
CA ILE A 133 -10.03 -5.46 4.61
C ILE A 133 -10.01 -6.88 4.04
N ASP A 134 -10.71 -7.07 2.93
CA ASP A 134 -10.80 -8.35 2.22
C ASP A 134 -10.48 -8.14 0.74
N LEU A 135 -10.51 -9.20 -0.06
CA LEU A 135 -10.32 -9.10 -1.50
C LEU A 135 -11.44 -8.25 -2.13
N LEU A 136 -11.10 -7.50 -3.19
CA LEU A 136 -12.12 -6.83 -3.99
C LEU A 136 -13.06 -7.87 -4.63
N GLY A 137 -14.36 -7.76 -4.35
CA GLY A 137 -15.36 -8.69 -4.89
C GLY A 137 -15.60 -8.52 -6.39
N GLU A 138 -15.91 -7.29 -6.83
CA GLU A 138 -16.10 -6.94 -8.23
C GLU A 138 -15.24 -5.72 -8.57
N ASP A 139 -14.70 -5.68 -9.80
CA ASP A 139 -13.84 -4.59 -10.25
C ASP A 139 -14.62 -3.28 -10.30
N GLN A 140 -14.12 -2.23 -9.62
CA GLN A 140 -14.82 -0.95 -9.50
C GLN A 140 -14.80 -0.16 -10.81
N VAL A 141 -13.79 -0.37 -11.65
CA VAL A 141 -13.58 0.43 -12.86
C VAL A 141 -13.26 -0.47 -14.05
N PRO A 142 -14.24 -0.74 -14.94
CA PRO A 142 -13.99 -1.60 -16.09
C PRO A 142 -12.97 -0.95 -17.04
N ARG A 143 -11.96 -1.73 -17.47
CA ARG A 143 -10.86 -1.30 -18.35
C ARG A 143 -9.97 -0.21 -17.73
N ILE A 144 -9.69 -0.31 -16.43
CA ILE A 144 -8.84 0.65 -15.70
C ILE A 144 -7.36 0.58 -16.09
N CYS A 145 -6.88 -0.59 -16.52
CA CYS A 145 -5.51 -0.86 -16.94
C CYS A 145 -5.45 -1.70 -18.22
#